data_AF-A0A4P7IC63-F1
#
_entry.id   AF-A0A4P7IC63-F1
#
_cell.length_a   1.000
_cell.length_b   1.000
_cell.length_c   1.000
_cell.angle_alpha   90.00
_cell.angle_beta   90.00
_cell.angle_gamma   90.00
#
_symmetry.space_group_name_H-M   'P 1'
#
loop_
_entity.id
_entity.type
_entity.pdbx_description
1 polymer ?
#
loop_
_entity_poly.entity_id
_entity_poly.type
_entity_poly.pdbx_seq_one_letter_code
_entity_poly.pdbx_strand_id
1 'polypeptide(L)'
;MTSIRNTTTEDRLLDAARDSILSVGWRRTTLTDVARRAGVSRMTVYRTYPDMTGLLGDLMTREWLQMLAELEDHAPGLPAAERIAARVLAAVRALRANPLFHRIVDVDPELLLPYLLERRGRSQSAVIELLADAIATAQADGEVRAGDPPRLARSMVLAAHGFALSHQTMTDDEVGSDDLDADLVEMITRFLTP
;
A
#
# COMPACT_ATOMS: atom_id res chain seq x y z
N MET A 1 19.56 -22.15 4.55
CA MET A 1 18.71 -22.78 5.59
C MET A 1 17.40 -22.02 5.62
N THR A 2 16.37 -22.59 4.99
CA THR A 2 15.04 -21.98 4.85
C THR A 2 14.40 -21.88 6.24
N SER A 3 14.25 -20.66 6.74
CA SER A 3 13.50 -20.40 7.97
C SER A 3 12.06 -20.86 7.75
N ILE A 4 11.64 -21.89 8.48
CA ILE A 4 10.24 -22.31 8.54
C ILE A 4 9.50 -21.15 9.21
N ARG A 5 8.92 -20.24 8.41
CA ARG A 5 7.97 -19.25 8.92
C ARG A 5 6.91 -20.05 9.68
N ASN A 6 6.78 -19.81 10.97
CA ASN A 6 5.71 -20.40 11.77
C ASN A 6 4.40 -19.71 11.34
N THR A 7 3.81 -20.16 10.23
CA THR A 7 2.63 -19.55 9.62
C THR A 7 1.49 -19.60 10.63
N THR A 8 1.05 -18.45 11.10
CA THR A 8 -0.03 -18.36 12.07
C THR A 8 -1.34 -18.82 11.42
N THR A 9 -2.35 -19.13 12.24
CA THR A 9 -3.69 -19.40 11.68
C THR A 9 -4.25 -18.19 10.94
N GLU A 10 -3.90 -16.98 11.39
CA GLU A 10 -4.26 -15.74 10.72
C GLU A 10 -3.60 -15.63 9.35
N ASP A 11 -2.29 -15.90 9.24
CA ASP A 11 -1.59 -15.89 7.95
C ASP A 11 -2.23 -16.85 6.94
N ARG A 12 -2.62 -18.05 7.38
CA ARG A 12 -3.34 -19.02 6.51
C ARG A 12 -4.70 -18.49 6.06
N LEU A 13 -5.41 -17.74 6.91
CA LEU A 13 -6.68 -17.14 6.54
C LEU A 13 -6.50 -16.02 5.52
N LEU A 14 -5.49 -15.18 5.71
CA LEU A 14 -5.16 -14.10 4.79
C LEU A 14 -4.67 -14.63 3.43
N ASP A 15 -3.84 -15.68 3.41
CA ASP A 15 -3.43 -16.35 2.18
C ASP A 15 -4.63 -16.97 1.44
N ALA A 16 -5.50 -17.66 2.17
CA ALA A 16 -6.72 -18.22 1.59
C ALA A 16 -7.68 -17.15 1.06
N ALA A 17 -7.77 -16.01 1.75
CA ALA A 17 -8.58 -14.87 1.31
C ALA A 17 -8.01 -14.26 0.03
N ARG A 18 -6.71 -14.00 -0.01
CA ARG A 18 -5.98 -13.48 -1.18
C ARG A 18 -6.25 -14.34 -2.41
N ASP A 19 -6.02 -15.64 -2.29
CA ASP A 19 -6.22 -16.57 -3.40
C ASP A 19 -7.69 -16.65 -3.85
N SER A 20 -8.63 -16.57 -2.91
CA SER A 20 -10.06 -16.60 -3.24
C SER A 20 -10.45 -15.34 -4.02
N ILE A 21 -10.00 -14.17 -3.57
CA ILE A 21 -10.26 -12.90 -4.25
C ILE A 21 -9.64 -12.89 -5.65
N LEU A 22 -8.39 -13.36 -5.79
CA LEU A 22 -7.73 -13.44 -7.09
C LEU A 22 -8.40 -14.44 -8.04
N SER A 23 -8.97 -15.53 -7.52
CA SER A 23 -9.59 -16.57 -8.36
C SER A 23 -11.04 -16.29 -8.76
N VAL A 24 -11.88 -15.78 -7.84
CA VAL A 24 -13.33 -15.62 -8.08
C VAL A 24 -13.86 -14.20 -7.88
N GLY A 25 -13.01 -13.27 -7.44
CA GLY A 25 -13.40 -11.89 -7.10
C GLY A 25 -13.96 -11.76 -5.68
N TRP A 26 -14.03 -10.52 -5.22
CA TRP A 26 -14.47 -10.20 -3.86
C TRP A 26 -15.91 -10.63 -3.59
N ARG A 27 -16.84 -10.20 -4.45
CA ARG A 27 -18.30 -10.42 -4.24
C ARG A 27 -18.70 -11.89 -4.14
N ARG A 28 -17.85 -12.79 -4.66
CA ARG A 28 -18.08 -14.25 -4.63
C ARG A 28 -17.29 -14.97 -3.55
N THR A 29 -16.45 -14.27 -2.79
CA THR A 29 -15.64 -14.85 -1.71
C THR A 29 -16.42 -14.79 -0.40
N THR A 30 -16.53 -15.93 0.31
CA THR A 30 -17.18 -16.01 1.62
C THR A 30 -16.21 -16.45 2.71
N LEU A 31 -16.47 -16.09 3.97
CA LEU A 31 -15.68 -16.59 5.12
C LEU A 31 -15.70 -18.13 5.21
N THR A 32 -16.75 -18.78 4.70
CA THR A 32 -16.83 -20.25 4.64
C THR A 32 -15.87 -20.81 3.58
N ASP A 33 -15.77 -20.18 2.42
CA ASP A 33 -14.80 -20.57 1.39
C ASP A 33 -13.36 -20.36 1.86
N VAL A 34 -13.10 -19.23 2.52
CA VAL A 34 -11.80 -18.94 3.13
C VAL A 34 -11.45 -19.99 4.19
N ALA A 35 -12.38 -20.33 5.09
CA ALA A 35 -12.18 -21.37 6.10
C ALA A 35 -11.80 -22.71 5.48
N ARG A 36 -12.56 -23.13 4.46
CA ARG A 36 -12.32 -24.37 3.71
C ARG A 36 -10.94 -24.37 3.06
N ARG A 37 -10.55 -23.27 2.41
CA ARG A 37 -9.25 -23.15 1.74
C ARG A 37 -8.07 -23.07 2.71
N ALA A 38 -8.24 -22.40 3.85
CA ALA A 38 -7.24 -22.31 4.92
C ALA A 38 -7.09 -23.61 5.73
N GLY A 39 -7.98 -24.59 5.53
CA GLY A 39 -7.98 -25.85 6.28
C GLY A 39 -8.32 -25.66 7.76
N VAL A 40 -9.23 -24.73 8.09
CA VAL A 40 -9.68 -24.46 9.46
C VAL A 40 -11.20 -24.53 9.58
N SER A 41 -11.69 -24.71 10.81
CA SER A 41 -13.14 -24.73 11.06
C SER A 41 -13.78 -23.36 10.82
N ARG A 42 -15.05 -23.33 10.38
CA ARG A 42 -15.82 -22.07 10.27
C ARG A 42 -15.82 -21.30 11.59
N MET A 43 -15.98 -22.01 12.73
CA MET A 43 -15.96 -21.39 14.05
C MET A 43 -14.64 -20.67 14.35
N THR A 44 -13.52 -21.20 13.87
CA THR A 44 -12.22 -20.54 13.98
C THR A 44 -12.20 -19.21 13.24
N VAL A 45 -12.72 -19.19 12.00
CA VAL A 45 -12.76 -17.97 11.18
C VAL A 45 -13.70 -16.93 11.77
N TYR A 46 -14.94 -17.30 12.09
CA TYR A 46 -15.94 -16.37 12.64
C TYR A 46 -15.54 -15.78 14.00
N ARG A 47 -14.69 -16.46 14.77
CA ARG A 47 -14.13 -15.92 16.01
C ARG A 47 -13.10 -14.81 15.76
N THR A 48 -12.34 -14.91 14.67
CA THR A 48 -11.34 -13.89 14.29
C THR A 48 -11.98 -12.78 13.47
N TYR A 49 -12.86 -13.13 12.54
CA TYR A 49 -13.46 -12.24 11.56
C TYR A 49 -14.99 -12.34 11.60
N PRO A 50 -15.69 -11.32 12.13
CA PRO A 50 -17.15 -11.32 12.14
C PRO A 50 -17.74 -11.19 10.72
N ASP A 51 -17.00 -10.56 9.81
CA ASP A 51 -17.38 -10.36 8.42
C ASP A 51 -16.16 -10.36 7.47
N MET A 52 -16.44 -10.35 6.17
CA MET A 52 -15.40 -10.28 5.14
C MET A 52 -14.65 -8.94 5.16
N THR A 53 -15.27 -7.84 5.60
CA THR A 53 -14.68 -6.50 5.59
C THR A 53 -13.49 -6.41 6.55
N GLY A 54 -13.62 -6.98 7.75
CA GLY A 54 -12.52 -7.07 8.70
C GLY A 54 -11.34 -7.88 8.15
N LEU A 55 -11.65 -9.04 7.55
CA LEU A 55 -10.64 -9.90 6.91
C LEU A 55 -9.92 -9.17 5.76
N LEU A 56 -10.66 -8.43 4.95
CA LEU A 56 -10.06 -7.63 3.87
C LEU A 56 -9.15 -6.53 4.42
N GLY A 57 -9.58 -5.83 5.47
CA GLY A 57 -8.78 -4.80 6.10
C GLY A 57 -7.42 -5.33 6.60
N ASP A 58 -7.42 -6.52 7.21
CA ASP A 58 -6.19 -7.22 7.61
C ASP A 58 -5.36 -7.66 6.40
N LEU A 59 -6.00 -8.26 5.39
CA LEU A 59 -5.33 -8.70 4.17
C LEU A 59 -4.60 -7.53 3.50
N MET A 60 -5.31 -6.42 3.26
CA MET A 60 -4.74 -5.22 2.63
C MET A 60 -3.61 -4.63 3.47
N THR A 61 -3.75 -4.64 4.79
CA THR A 61 -2.68 -4.16 5.69
C THR A 61 -1.44 -5.04 5.56
N ARG A 62 -1.59 -6.37 5.58
CA ARG A 62 -0.49 -7.30 5.41
C ARG A 62 0.17 -7.16 4.04
N GLU A 63 -0.59 -7.19 2.96
CA GLU A 63 -0.06 -7.15 1.58
C GLU A 63 0.70 -5.85 1.32
N TRP A 64 0.17 -4.69 1.76
CA TRP A 64 0.83 -3.40 1.54
C TRP A 64 2.09 -3.24 2.40
N LEU A 65 2.08 -3.70 3.65
CA LEU A 65 3.27 -3.63 4.48
C LEU A 65 4.36 -4.61 4.01
N GLN A 66 4.00 -5.81 3.55
CA GLN A 66 4.96 -6.75 2.96
C GLN A 66 5.58 -6.17 1.69
N MET A 67 4.75 -5.62 0.79
CA MET A 67 5.21 -4.93 -0.41
C MET A 67 6.22 -3.82 -0.08
N LEU A 68 5.91 -2.97 0.91
CA LEU A 68 6.81 -1.88 1.30
C LEU A 68 8.11 -2.39 1.94
N ALA A 69 8.05 -3.49 2.68
CA ALA A 69 9.23 -4.10 3.29
C ALA A 69 10.17 -4.75 2.26
N GLU A 70 9.64 -5.14 1.10
CA GLU A 70 10.42 -5.69 -0.02
C GLU A 70 11.09 -4.61 -0.87
N LEU A 71 10.69 -3.34 -0.72
CA LEU A 71 11.38 -2.23 -1.37
C LEU A 71 12.74 -2.01 -0.68
N GLU A 72 13.81 -2.47 -1.32
CA GLU A 72 15.17 -2.17 -0.85
C GLU A 72 15.41 -0.65 -0.88
N ASP A 73 16.35 -0.17 -0.06
CA ASP A 73 16.78 1.23 -0.14
C ASP A 73 17.71 1.40 -1.35
N HIS A 74 17.11 1.63 -2.52
CA HIS A 74 17.81 1.63 -3.81
C HIS A 74 18.58 2.94 -4.10
N ALA A 75 18.64 3.88 -3.15
CA ALA A 75 19.22 5.20 -3.38
C ALA A 75 20.25 5.66 -2.33
N PRO A 76 21.23 4.82 -1.93
CA PRO A 76 22.29 5.27 -1.04
C PRO A 76 23.09 6.39 -1.73
N GLY A 77 23.18 7.56 -1.08
CA GLY A 77 23.99 8.69 -1.55
C GLY A 77 23.25 9.82 -2.27
N LEU A 78 21.95 9.68 -2.58
CA LEU A 78 21.13 10.83 -3.03
C LEU A 78 20.81 11.75 -1.84
N PRO A 79 20.51 13.04 -2.04
CA PRO A 79 19.93 13.92 -1.02
C PRO A 79 18.63 13.36 -0.41
N ALA A 80 18.34 13.65 0.87
CA ALA A 80 17.17 13.06 1.55
C ALA A 80 15.84 13.29 0.82
N ALA A 81 15.60 14.49 0.27
CA ALA A 81 14.39 14.79 -0.50
C ALA A 81 14.22 13.83 -1.70
N GLU A 82 15.30 13.59 -2.45
CA GLU A 82 15.31 12.67 -3.59
C GLU A 82 15.16 11.22 -3.16
N ARG A 83 15.82 10.79 -2.07
CA ARG A 83 15.65 9.44 -1.50
C ARG A 83 14.19 9.18 -1.12
N ILE A 84 13.56 10.14 -0.44
CA ILE A 84 12.15 10.05 -0.04
C ILE A 84 11.25 9.99 -1.28
N ALA A 85 11.48 10.86 -2.26
CA ALA A 85 10.72 10.87 -3.52
C ALA A 85 10.84 9.55 -4.28
N ALA A 86 12.05 9.00 -4.42
CA ALA A 86 12.30 7.72 -5.07
C ALA A 86 11.59 6.57 -4.36
N ARG A 87 11.58 6.55 -3.01
CA ARG A 87 10.87 5.53 -2.23
C ARG A 87 9.35 5.63 -2.41
N VAL A 88 8.78 6.83 -2.48
CA VAL A 88 7.35 7.02 -2.78
C VAL A 88 7.03 6.50 -4.18
N LEU A 89 7.84 6.85 -5.19
CA LEU A 89 7.64 6.34 -6.55
C LEU A 89 7.74 4.81 -6.61
N ALA A 90 8.73 4.22 -5.93
CA ALA A 90 8.88 2.76 -5.86
C ALA A 90 7.64 2.10 -5.24
N ALA A 91 7.06 2.69 -4.18
CA ALA A 91 5.82 2.22 -3.58
C ALA A 91 4.62 2.34 -4.54
N VAL A 92 4.49 3.45 -5.27
CA VAL A 92 3.45 3.63 -6.29
C VAL A 92 3.58 2.58 -7.40
N ARG A 93 4.79 2.36 -7.91
CA ARG A 93 5.07 1.32 -8.92
C ARG A 93 4.74 -0.08 -8.43
N ALA A 94 5.17 -0.43 -7.23
CA ALA A 94 4.90 -1.74 -6.64
C ALA A 94 3.40 -1.96 -6.40
N LEU A 95 2.68 -0.92 -5.99
CA LEU A 95 1.23 -0.97 -5.84
C LEU A 95 0.53 -1.17 -7.18
N ARG A 96 0.90 -0.37 -8.20
CA ARG A 96 0.38 -0.51 -9.56
C ARG A 96 0.67 -1.89 -10.15
N ALA A 97 1.79 -2.53 -9.84
CA ALA A 97 2.13 -3.86 -10.34
C ALA A 97 1.48 -5.00 -9.55
N ASN A 98 0.79 -4.72 -8.44
CA ASN A 98 0.27 -5.75 -7.55
C ASN A 98 -1.02 -6.38 -8.12
N PRO A 99 -1.10 -7.72 -8.27
CA PRO A 99 -2.28 -8.39 -8.81
C PRO A 99 -3.56 -8.16 -7.99
N LEU A 100 -3.45 -8.07 -6.67
CA LEU A 100 -4.59 -7.80 -5.80
C LEU A 100 -5.06 -6.35 -5.96
N PHE A 101 -4.12 -5.40 -6.09
CA PHE A 101 -4.46 -4.00 -6.35
C PHE A 101 -5.20 -3.85 -7.69
N HIS A 102 -4.64 -4.41 -8.77
CA HIS A 102 -5.29 -4.45 -10.07
C HIS A 102 -6.68 -5.05 -9.99
N ARG A 103 -6.82 -6.22 -9.34
CA ARG A 103 -8.11 -6.89 -9.19
C ARG A 103 -9.13 -5.99 -8.49
N ILE A 104 -8.71 -5.28 -7.44
CA ILE A 104 -9.59 -4.38 -6.70
C ILE A 104 -9.98 -3.18 -7.57
N VAL A 105 -9.03 -2.50 -8.21
CA VAL A 105 -9.31 -1.31 -9.03
C VAL A 105 -10.22 -1.66 -10.22
N ASP A 106 -9.96 -2.78 -10.89
CA ASP A 106 -10.65 -3.13 -12.13
C ASP A 106 -12.02 -3.79 -11.91
N VAL A 107 -12.22 -4.48 -10.78
CA VAL A 107 -13.40 -5.34 -10.58
C VAL A 107 -14.23 -4.94 -9.37
N ASP A 108 -13.60 -4.52 -8.28
CA ASP A 108 -14.26 -4.28 -7.01
C ASP A 108 -13.83 -2.91 -6.39
N PRO A 109 -13.87 -1.78 -7.15
CA PRO A 109 -13.31 -0.50 -6.71
C PRO A 109 -14.02 0.09 -5.49
N GLU A 110 -15.26 -0.32 -5.22
CA GLU A 110 -16.00 0.05 -4.02
C GLU A 110 -15.27 -0.32 -2.72
N LEU A 111 -14.35 -1.29 -2.76
CA LEU A 111 -13.54 -1.70 -1.63
C LEU A 111 -12.57 -0.62 -1.16
N LEU A 112 -12.17 0.30 -2.06
CA LEU A 112 -11.26 1.39 -1.74
C LEU A 112 -11.99 2.64 -1.28
N LEU A 113 -13.26 2.84 -1.67
CA LEU A 113 -14.00 4.08 -1.40
C LEU A 113 -14.01 4.51 0.08
N PRO A 114 -14.24 3.62 1.06
CA PRO A 114 -14.18 4.03 2.47
C PRO A 114 -12.81 4.59 2.88
N TYR A 115 -11.73 4.11 2.26
CA TYR A 115 -10.35 4.53 2.55
C TYR A 115 -9.92 5.79 1.80
N LEU A 116 -10.69 6.19 0.78
CA LEU A 116 -10.45 7.40 0.00
C LEU A 116 -11.32 8.56 0.48
N LEU A 117 -12.53 8.28 0.97
CA LEU A 117 -13.57 9.28 1.20
C LEU A 117 -14.03 9.41 2.66
N GLU A 118 -13.96 8.34 3.45
CA GLU A 118 -14.62 8.31 4.77
C GLU A 118 -13.63 8.23 5.94
N ARG A 119 -12.62 7.36 5.83
CA ARG A 119 -11.70 7.07 6.94
C ARG A 119 -10.32 6.66 6.45
N ARG A 120 -9.33 6.74 7.35
CA ARG A 120 -8.00 6.20 7.11
C ARG A 120 -7.90 4.74 7.59
N GLY A 121 -7.34 3.86 6.76
CA GLY A 121 -7.05 2.46 7.11
C GLY A 121 -5.75 2.27 7.88
N ARG A 122 -5.53 1.08 8.45
CA ARG A 122 -4.29 0.74 9.17
C ARG A 122 -3.05 0.81 8.28
N SER A 123 -3.14 0.32 7.04
CA SER A 123 -2.08 0.44 6.03
C SER A 123 -1.70 1.91 5.77
N GLN A 124 -2.68 2.77 5.51
CA GLN A 124 -2.44 4.20 5.29
C GLN A 124 -1.82 4.87 6.52
N SER A 125 -2.27 4.53 7.74
CA SER A 125 -1.68 5.05 8.97
C SER A 125 -0.20 4.64 9.10
N ALA A 126 0.11 3.37 8.86
CA ALA A 126 1.48 2.87 8.92
C ALA A 126 2.38 3.51 7.85
N VAL A 127 1.90 3.71 6.62
CA VAL A 127 2.63 4.43 5.56
C VAL A 127 2.92 5.88 5.96
N ILE A 128 1.92 6.56 6.53
CA ILE A 128 2.08 7.94 7.00
C ILE A 128 3.12 8.02 8.12
N GLU A 129 3.10 7.07 9.05
CA GLU A 129 4.08 6.99 10.14
C GLU A 129 5.50 6.79 9.59
N LEU A 130 5.69 5.81 8.70
CA LEU A 130 6.99 5.57 8.05
C LEU A 130 7.53 6.80 7.30
N LEU A 131 6.66 7.50 6.57
CA LEU A 131 7.04 8.72 5.86
C LEU A 131 7.34 9.87 6.83
N ALA A 132 6.52 10.04 7.86
CA ALA A 132 6.71 11.10 8.86
C ALA A 132 8.04 10.91 9.61
N ASP A 133 8.39 9.68 9.96
CA ASP A 133 9.66 9.36 10.60
C ASP A 133 10.84 9.68 9.68
N ALA A 134 10.78 9.28 8.40
CA ALA A 134 11.82 9.58 7.42
C ALA A 134 12.01 11.10 7.21
N ILE A 135 10.91 11.85 7.17
CA ILE A 135 10.93 13.32 7.06
C ILE A 135 11.53 13.92 8.33
N ALA A 136 11.12 13.47 9.52
CA ALA A 136 11.61 13.99 10.79
C ALA A 136 13.13 13.77 10.96
N THR A 137 13.64 12.59 10.56
CA THR A 137 15.09 12.33 10.54
C THR A 137 15.80 13.30 9.60
N ALA A 138 15.34 13.45 8.36
CA ALA A 138 15.97 14.35 7.41
C ALA A 138 15.88 15.84 7.82
N GLN A 139 14.84 16.24 8.55
CA GLN A 139 14.72 17.59 9.10
C GLN A 139 15.72 17.85 10.22
N ALA A 140 15.99 16.85 11.06
CA ALA A 140 17.00 16.96 12.11
C ALA A 140 18.41 17.21 11.54
N ASP A 141 18.68 16.66 10.36
CA ASP A 141 19.93 16.84 9.62
C ASP A 141 19.93 18.10 8.72
N GLY A 142 18.80 18.82 8.64
CA GLY A 142 18.65 20.01 7.81
C GLY A 142 18.59 19.74 6.29
N GLU A 143 18.42 18.48 5.88
CA GLU A 143 18.39 18.07 4.47
C GLU A 143 17.03 18.35 3.79
N VAL A 144 15.96 18.49 4.58
CA VAL A 144 14.61 18.82 4.09
C VAL A 144 14.01 19.98 4.88
N ARG A 145 13.05 20.68 4.26
CA ARG A 145 12.42 21.87 4.79
C ARG A 145 11.71 21.66 6.12
N ALA A 146 11.60 22.73 6.90
CA ALA A 146 10.84 22.75 8.14
C ALA A 146 9.33 22.58 7.92
N GLY A 147 8.65 22.01 8.92
CA GLY A 147 7.21 21.78 8.93
C GLY A 147 6.84 20.56 9.78
N ASP A 148 5.56 20.37 10.04
CA ASP A 148 5.05 19.21 10.79
C ASP A 148 5.16 17.91 9.96
N PRO A 149 6.01 16.93 10.34
CA PRO A 149 6.26 15.74 9.51
C PRO A 149 4.99 14.92 9.19
N PRO A 150 4.08 14.64 10.15
CA PRO A 150 2.81 13.99 9.86
C PRO A 150 1.96 14.71 8.82
N ARG A 151 1.95 16.05 8.83
CA ARG A 151 1.26 16.85 7.81
C ARG A 151 1.91 16.69 6.44
N LEU A 152 3.24 16.80 6.36
CA LEU A 152 3.99 16.65 5.10
C LEU A 152 3.79 15.25 4.50
N ALA A 153 3.88 14.20 5.33
CA ALA A 153 3.63 12.82 4.92
C ALA A 153 2.22 12.62 4.37
N ARG A 154 1.18 13.20 5.02
CA ARG A 154 -0.20 13.13 4.52
C ARG A 154 -0.37 13.81 3.16
N SER A 155 0.26 14.97 2.95
CA SER A 155 0.24 15.65 1.65
C SER A 155 0.87 14.79 0.56
N MET A 156 1.99 14.11 0.85
CA MET A 156 2.62 13.20 -0.09
C MET A 156 1.76 11.96 -0.38
N VAL A 157 1.09 11.39 0.63
CA VAL A 157 0.17 10.27 0.43
C VAL A 157 -1.03 10.67 -0.43
N LEU A 158 -1.57 11.87 -0.24
CA LEU A 158 -2.64 12.41 -1.09
C LEU A 158 -2.20 12.56 -2.54
N ALA A 159 -0.99 13.06 -2.78
CA ALA A 159 -0.42 13.10 -4.13
C ALA A 159 -0.27 11.68 -4.69
N ALA A 160 0.41 10.79 -3.98
CA ALA A 160 0.67 9.42 -4.39
C ALA A 160 -0.61 8.62 -4.71
N HIS A 161 -1.72 8.87 -4.01
CA HIS A 161 -3.01 8.27 -4.36
C HIS A 161 -3.43 8.57 -5.81
N GLY A 162 -3.28 9.81 -6.28
CA GLY A 162 -3.60 10.18 -7.66
C GLY A 162 -2.74 9.41 -8.67
N PHE A 163 -1.43 9.34 -8.42
CA PHE A 163 -0.47 8.61 -9.26
C PHE A 163 -0.60 7.08 -9.18
N ALA A 164 -1.25 6.54 -8.15
CA ALA A 164 -1.50 5.11 -8.02
C ALA A 164 -2.86 4.69 -8.61
N LEU A 165 -3.93 5.43 -8.29
CA LEU A 165 -5.31 5.03 -8.56
C LEU A 165 -5.85 5.56 -9.89
N SER A 166 -5.41 6.76 -10.29
CA SER A 166 -5.88 7.41 -11.52
C SER A 166 -4.86 7.31 -12.66
N HIS A 167 -3.75 6.59 -12.46
CA HIS A 167 -2.66 6.50 -13.43
C HIS A 167 -3.12 6.11 -14.84
N GLN A 168 -3.91 5.04 -14.95
CA GLN A 168 -4.34 4.50 -16.24
C GLN A 168 -5.20 5.48 -17.05
N THR A 169 -5.91 6.39 -16.38
CA THR A 169 -6.75 7.38 -17.07
C THR A 169 -5.98 8.62 -17.50
N MET A 170 -4.74 8.79 -16.99
CA MET A 170 -3.88 9.95 -17.24
C MET A 170 -2.73 9.65 -18.23
N THR A 171 -2.60 8.41 -18.71
CA THR A 171 -1.61 7.99 -19.71
C THR A 171 -2.26 7.64 -21.04
N ASP A 172 -1.61 7.99 -22.15
CA ASP A 172 -2.03 7.69 -23.52
C ASP A 172 -0.82 7.63 -24.47
N ASP A 173 -1.03 7.75 -25.78
CA ASP A 173 0.05 7.73 -26.78
C ASP A 173 0.95 8.98 -26.71
N GLU A 174 0.49 10.07 -26.08
CA GLU A 174 1.25 11.32 -25.93
C GLU A 174 1.96 11.41 -24.57
N VAL A 175 1.32 10.91 -23.50
CA VAL A 175 1.84 10.98 -22.12
C VAL A 175 2.12 9.59 -21.57
N GLY A 176 3.41 9.29 -21.36
CA GLY A 176 3.87 8.01 -20.86
C GLY A 176 3.82 7.88 -19.34
N SER A 177 3.88 6.63 -18.85
CA SER A 177 4.01 6.37 -17.40
C SER A 177 5.31 6.93 -16.82
N ASP A 178 6.41 6.90 -17.59
CA ASP A 178 7.71 7.38 -17.12
C ASP A 178 7.73 8.91 -16.96
N ASP A 179 6.99 9.63 -17.80
CA ASP A 179 6.85 11.09 -17.70
C ASP A 179 6.15 11.47 -16.38
N LEU A 180 4.99 10.86 -16.09
CA LEU A 180 4.25 11.09 -14.85
C LEU A 180 5.02 10.62 -13.61
N ASP A 181 5.77 9.52 -13.72
CA ASP A 181 6.61 9.02 -12.64
C ASP A 181 7.75 9.99 -12.33
N ALA A 182 8.37 10.61 -13.35
CA ALA A 182 9.38 11.64 -13.18
C ALA A 182 8.79 12.91 -12.53
N ASP A 183 7.60 13.33 -12.96
CA ASP A 183 6.88 14.46 -12.39
C ASP A 183 6.55 14.25 -10.90
N LEU A 184 6.13 13.04 -10.50
CA LEU A 184 5.89 12.71 -9.09
C LEU A 184 7.17 12.89 -8.25
N VAL A 185 8.30 12.39 -8.76
CA VAL A 185 9.60 12.53 -8.07
C VAL A 185 9.98 14.00 -7.95
N GLU A 186 9.84 14.77 -9.02
CA GLU A 186 10.14 16.20 -9.02
C GLU A 186 9.23 16.97 -8.04
N MET A 187 7.92 16.70 -8.07
CA MET A 187 6.95 17.34 -7.17
C MET A 187 7.30 17.08 -5.70
N ILE A 188 7.58 15.83 -5.33
CA ILE A 188 7.94 15.48 -3.95
C ILE A 188 9.29 16.07 -3.57
N THR A 189 10.28 15.99 -4.46
CA THR A 189 11.62 16.54 -4.19
C THR A 189 11.52 18.03 -3.92
N ARG A 190 10.91 18.81 -4.82
CA ARG A 190 10.70 20.24 -4.63
C ARG A 190 9.83 20.58 -3.41
N PHE A 191 8.86 19.73 -3.09
CA PHE A 191 8.02 19.91 -1.90
C PHE A 191 8.78 19.72 -0.58
N LEU A 192 9.90 18.97 -0.60
CA LEU A 192 10.71 18.68 0.58
C LEU A 192 12.00 19.49 0.64
N THR A 193 12.51 20.04 -0.47
CA THR A 193 13.72 20.88 -0.48
C THR A 193 13.57 22.11 0.44
N PRO A 194 14.59 22.45 1.27
CA PRO A 194 14.61 23.61 2.16
C PRO A 194 14.27 24.96 1.51
#